data_AF-A0A935S1H6-F1
#
_entry.id   AF-A0A935S1H6-F1
#
_cell.length_a   1.000
_cell.length_b   1.000
_cell.length_c   1.000
_cell.angle_alpha   90.00
_cell.angle_beta   90.00
_cell.angle_gamma   90.00
#
_symmetry.space_group_name_H-M   'P 1'
#
loop_
_entity.id
_entity.type
_entity.pdbx_description
1 polymer ?
#
loop_
_entity_poly.entity_id
_entity_poly.type
_entity_poly.pdbx_seq_one_letter_code
_entity_poly.pdbx_strand_id
1 'polypeptide(L)'
;MSFFSQLNLSGRYLEIIKRFPVVILFAIVTTFALLVLIDDTTKGDIIRWPICGFIGFLAMLNWSLAKEAYTLSQGIYRIGVVVIIAALGVYYFMIPTNFDEKISCFWYFTIGLSLILHFLISIIPFFKTRNNDAFTAYNVHIFISWMQSALYSIIFYTALSLAILALDNLFDIKLDGIIYFKLFILVTGLLQTTFFLSEIPDQFYNTEVPAQKSIFKIITSYVFIPICIIYGLILYAYILRVLITGKPMVEWAYVMILWYFVVGLSSWLFSGYYDNAADNPLMSKFRKYFFLFSILPVILLFLSLFKNISLYGIKEEYYLSAAVAIFIAITTIYMIVSKIRDKRILPLLLILLSLITFMGGSFSVCNVPVMNQQRKLVHDLEACGIISDGVIQIDTSRTYSDTNGIISNKLYFLDSRNALGYLKEFDKNNLIKKAADSINAYQLQELFRLDRYTSKMDQKAWNVYFSSKKSVDIVGYEKIIPVKYIKELNEITDYIVLTEEGHINLYINNAEIGRLDVNKVIFGMSNHPDGSNIVESNLGGYKIKIIVESASGEKTVDKITVTSLQGIVLIKQAEVGQ
;
A
#
# COMPACT_ATOMS: atom_id res chain seq x y z
N MET A 1 28.05 39.50 15.60
CA MET A 1 26.96 38.60 16.05
C MET A 1 27.35 37.19 15.65
N SER A 2 27.49 36.25 16.60
CA SER A 2 27.97 34.91 16.28
C SER A 2 26.89 34.12 15.52
N PHE A 3 27.29 33.20 14.66
CA PHE A 3 26.40 32.27 13.96
C PHE A 3 25.39 31.57 14.92
N PHE A 4 25.81 31.34 16.17
CA PHE A 4 24.96 30.80 17.24
C PHE A 4 23.91 31.78 17.77
N SER A 5 24.11 33.10 17.70
CA SER A 5 23.07 34.07 18.10
C SER A 5 21.96 34.21 17.05
N GLN A 6 22.23 33.87 15.78
CA GLN A 6 21.21 33.76 14.73
C GLN A 6 20.45 32.42 14.80
N LEU A 7 21.13 31.36 15.25
CA LEU A 7 20.55 30.07 15.59
C LEU A 7 20.06 30.04 17.05
N ASN A 8 19.19 30.97 17.46
CA ASN A 8 18.49 30.90 18.76
C ASN A 8 17.47 29.75 18.80
N LEU A 9 17.96 28.55 18.50
CA LEU A 9 17.25 27.29 18.44
C LEU A 9 16.63 27.01 19.80
N SER A 10 17.38 27.22 20.89
CA SER A 10 16.86 27.04 22.25
C SER A 10 15.60 27.87 22.51
N GLY A 11 15.56 29.14 22.09
CA GLY A 11 14.39 30.00 22.21
C GLY A 11 13.19 29.46 21.41
N ARG A 12 13.42 29.10 20.14
CA ARG A 12 12.38 28.57 19.25
C ARG A 12 11.85 27.22 19.74
N TYR A 13 12.70 26.29 20.19
CA TYR A 13 12.28 25.01 20.76
C TYR A 13 11.42 25.18 22.01
N LEU A 14 11.81 26.07 22.93
CA LEU A 14 11.03 26.39 24.12
C LEU A 14 9.67 27.03 23.77
N GLU A 15 9.62 27.86 22.74
CA GLU A 15 8.39 28.48 22.24
C GLU A 15 7.43 27.43 21.66
N ILE A 16 7.94 26.49 20.86
CA ILE A 16 7.15 25.40 20.28
C ILE A 16 6.58 24.49 21.36
N ILE A 17 7.38 24.12 22.37
CA ILE A 17 6.92 23.30 23.50
C ILE A 17 5.81 24.01 24.28
N LYS A 18 5.89 25.34 24.41
CA LYS A 18 4.83 26.13 25.06
C LYS A 18 3.56 26.24 24.20
N ARG A 19 3.71 26.37 22.88
CA ARG A 19 2.59 26.53 21.94
C ARG A 19 1.87 25.20 21.66
N PHE A 20 2.61 24.11 21.46
CA PHE A 20 2.10 22.80 21.03
C PHE A 20 2.52 21.63 21.95
N PRO A 21 2.36 21.71 23.29
CA PRO A 21 2.91 20.72 24.22
C PRO A 21 2.38 19.30 23.98
N VAL A 22 1.07 19.15 23.78
CA VAL A 22 0.44 17.84 23.59
C VAL A 22 0.74 17.27 22.20
N VAL A 23 0.87 18.12 21.19
CA VAL A 23 1.23 17.70 19.82
C VAL A 23 2.63 17.08 19.79
N ILE A 24 3.59 17.72 20.46
CA ILE A 24 4.96 17.19 20.60
C ILE A 24 4.97 15.88 21.37
N LEU A 25 4.16 15.75 22.43
CA LEU A 25 4.05 14.49 23.15
C LEU A 25 3.60 13.34 22.23
N PHE A 26 2.59 13.57 21.38
CA PHE A 26 2.18 12.58 20.38
C PHE A 26 3.29 12.29 19.36
N ALA A 27 4.04 13.29 18.91
CA ALA A 27 5.18 13.08 18.01
C ALA A 27 6.27 12.21 18.67
N ILE A 28 6.60 12.48 19.94
CA ILE A 28 7.56 11.71 20.74
C ILE A 28 7.09 10.26 20.90
N VAL A 29 5.87 10.05 21.39
CA VAL A 29 5.31 8.72 21.62
C VAL A 29 5.26 7.92 20.32
N THR A 30 4.80 8.53 19.22
CA THR A 30 4.75 7.89 17.90
C THR A 30 6.13 7.50 17.41
N THR A 31 7.13 8.38 17.55
CA THR A 31 8.50 8.11 17.13
C THR A 31 9.09 6.94 17.91
N PHE A 32 8.99 6.96 19.24
CA PHE A 32 9.52 5.87 20.06
C PHE A 32 8.76 4.55 19.81
N ALA A 33 7.44 4.60 19.62
CA ALA A 33 6.66 3.41 19.29
C ALA A 33 7.07 2.81 17.93
N LEU A 34 7.38 3.64 16.93
CA LEU A 34 7.93 3.16 15.65
C LEU A 34 9.32 2.50 15.81
N LEU A 35 10.18 3.06 16.66
CA LEU A 35 11.50 2.47 16.93
C LEU A 35 11.37 1.12 17.63
N VAL A 36 10.48 1.02 18.62
CA VAL A 36 10.21 -0.25 19.32
C VAL A 36 9.59 -1.26 18.36
N LEU A 37 8.67 -0.84 17.47
CA LEU A 37 8.04 -1.71 16.48
C LEU A 37 9.05 -2.35 15.53
N ILE A 38 10.14 -1.67 15.19
CA ILE A 38 11.20 -2.23 14.34
C ILE A 38 11.92 -3.40 15.00
N ASP A 39 12.14 -3.31 16.31
CA ASP A 39 12.85 -4.33 17.08
C ASP A 39 11.91 -5.43 17.61
N ASP A 40 10.60 -5.23 17.46
CA ASP A 40 9.60 -6.16 17.94
C ASP A 40 9.50 -7.37 17.01
N THR A 41 10.09 -8.48 17.45
CA THR A 41 9.94 -9.80 16.80
C THR A 41 8.68 -10.53 17.27
N THR A 42 8.01 -10.01 18.29
CA THR A 42 6.73 -10.55 18.75
C THR A 42 5.60 -9.91 17.95
N LYS A 43 4.58 -10.69 17.57
CA LYS A 43 3.40 -10.16 16.84
C LYS A 43 2.46 -9.39 17.79
N GLY A 44 3.02 -8.48 18.59
CA GLY A 44 2.34 -7.81 19.70
C GLY A 44 1.45 -6.65 19.27
N ASP A 45 0.70 -6.11 20.24
CA ASP A 45 -0.15 -4.91 20.13
C ASP A 45 0.65 -3.62 19.83
N ILE A 46 1.97 -3.70 19.64
CA ILE A 46 2.87 -2.55 19.49
C ILE A 46 2.46 -1.68 18.31
N ILE A 47 1.97 -2.29 17.23
CA ILE A 47 1.56 -1.59 16.01
C ILE A 47 0.43 -0.58 16.22
N ARG A 48 -0.39 -0.76 17.26
CA ARG A 48 -1.49 0.15 17.60
C ARG A 48 -0.99 1.52 18.02
N TRP A 49 0.16 1.58 18.70
CA TRP A 49 0.73 2.81 19.24
C TRP A 49 1.11 3.84 18.18
N PRO A 50 1.90 3.52 17.13
CA PRO A 50 2.25 4.51 16.13
C PRO A 50 1.04 4.96 15.29
N ILE A 51 0.08 4.07 15.03
CA ILE A 51 -1.16 4.42 14.31
C ILE A 51 -2.02 5.38 15.14
N CYS A 52 -2.30 5.02 16.39
CA CYS A 52 -3.05 5.87 17.33
C CYS A 52 -2.33 7.19 17.57
N GLY A 53 -1.00 7.14 17.72
CA GLY A 53 -0.15 8.30 17.91
C GLY A 53 -0.18 9.29 16.74
N PHE A 54 -0.16 8.78 15.50
CA PHE A 54 -0.26 9.60 14.29
C PHE A 54 -1.64 10.29 14.16
N ILE A 55 -2.73 9.56 14.39
CA ILE A 55 -4.08 10.15 14.42
C ILE A 55 -4.19 11.19 15.55
N GLY A 56 -3.63 10.88 16.73
CA GLY A 56 -3.59 11.79 17.87
C GLY A 56 -2.79 13.06 17.59
N PHE A 57 -1.65 12.95 16.90
CA PHE A 57 -0.86 14.10 16.44
C PHE A 57 -1.71 15.04 15.57
N LEU A 58 -2.37 14.51 14.54
CA LEU A 58 -3.20 15.32 13.64
C LEU A 58 -4.41 15.93 14.37
N ALA A 59 -5.09 15.16 15.22
CA ALA A 59 -6.23 15.65 15.99
C ALA A 59 -5.83 16.78 16.96
N MET A 60 -4.71 16.61 17.68
CA MET A 60 -4.21 17.61 18.62
C MET A 60 -3.66 18.85 17.93
N LEU A 61 -3.07 18.70 16.74
CA LEU A 61 -2.66 19.84 15.93
C LEU A 61 -3.87 20.68 15.53
N ASN A 62 -4.91 20.05 14.98
CA ASN A 62 -6.18 20.71 14.64
C ASN A 62 -6.82 21.41 15.84
N TRP A 63 -6.85 20.75 17.01
CA TRP A 63 -7.40 21.35 18.23
C TRP A 63 -6.59 22.53 18.75
N SER A 64 -5.26 22.46 18.63
CA SER A 64 -4.37 23.57 19.02
C SER A 64 -4.54 24.77 18.09
N LEU A 65 -4.66 24.54 16.78
CA LEU A 65 -4.99 25.59 15.81
C LEU A 65 -6.37 26.21 16.07
N ALA A 66 -7.37 25.39 16.44
CA ALA A 66 -8.70 25.89 16.79
C ALA A 66 -8.67 26.77 18.05
N LYS A 67 -7.86 26.41 19.05
CA LYS A 67 -7.64 27.23 20.24
C LYS A 67 -7.16 28.63 19.88
N GLU A 68 -6.15 28.72 19.02
CA GLU A 68 -5.57 29.99 18.59
C GLU A 68 -6.53 30.77 17.68
N ALA A 69 -7.10 30.11 16.67
CA ALA A 69 -7.96 30.76 15.68
C ALA A 69 -9.27 31.31 16.26
N TYR A 70 -9.81 30.67 17.31
CA TYR A 70 -11.08 31.06 17.92
C TYR A 70 -10.92 31.60 19.34
N THR A 71 -9.68 31.88 19.76
CA THR A 71 -9.35 32.41 21.09
C THR A 71 -10.03 31.65 22.24
N LEU A 72 -10.01 30.31 22.17
CA LEU A 72 -10.67 29.45 23.16
C LEU A 72 -10.02 29.60 24.54
N SER A 73 -10.84 29.58 25.59
CA SER A 73 -10.34 29.62 26.97
C SER A 73 -9.52 28.37 27.30
N GLN A 74 -8.59 28.49 28.25
CA GLN A 74 -7.75 27.37 28.68
C GLN A 74 -8.57 26.18 29.23
N GLY A 75 -9.72 26.45 29.84
CA GLY A 75 -10.65 25.41 30.32
C GLY A 75 -11.26 24.60 29.17
N ILE A 76 -11.77 25.27 28.14
CA ILE A 76 -12.32 24.61 26.93
C ILE A 76 -11.23 23.77 26.25
N TYR A 77 -10.02 24.33 26.11
CA TYR A 77 -8.89 23.60 25.52
C TYR A 77 -8.60 22.30 26.27
N ARG A 78 -8.51 22.34 27.62
CA ARG A 78 -8.28 21.16 28.46
C ARG A 78 -9.39 20.11 28.34
N ILE A 79 -10.65 20.54 28.31
CA ILE A 79 -11.79 19.62 28.10
C ILE A 79 -11.65 18.92 26.75
N GLY A 80 -11.34 19.66 25.68
CA GLY A 80 -11.12 19.09 24.35
C GLY A 80 -9.95 18.09 24.33
N VAL A 81 -8.85 18.36 25.04
CA VAL A 81 -7.73 17.40 25.18
C VAL A 81 -8.20 16.10 25.81
N VAL A 82 -8.97 16.16 26.91
CA VAL A 82 -9.51 14.96 27.59
C VAL A 82 -10.44 14.17 26.67
N VAL A 83 -11.32 14.85 25.94
CA VAL A 83 -12.25 14.20 24.99
C VAL A 83 -11.48 13.51 23.86
N ILE A 84 -10.47 14.17 23.28
CA ILE A 84 -9.65 13.58 22.22
C ILE A 84 -8.87 12.37 22.75
N ILE A 85 -8.26 12.44 23.94
CA ILE A 85 -7.55 11.30 24.55
C ILE A 85 -8.51 10.13 24.80
N ALA A 86 -9.71 10.38 25.32
CA ALA A 86 -10.71 9.34 25.54
C ALA A 86 -11.14 8.67 24.22
N ALA A 87 -11.39 9.46 23.17
CA ALA A 87 -11.71 8.95 21.84
C ALA A 87 -10.56 8.13 21.23
N LEU A 88 -9.31 8.58 21.41
CA LEU A 88 -8.12 7.83 21.00
C LEU A 88 -7.96 6.53 21.79
N GLY A 89 -8.34 6.49 23.06
CA GLY A 89 -8.38 5.28 23.86
C GLY A 89 -9.36 4.24 23.30
N VAL A 90 -10.57 4.66 22.91
CA VAL A 90 -11.52 3.78 22.22
C VAL A 90 -10.96 3.32 20.89
N TYR A 91 -10.43 4.25 20.09
CA TYR A 91 -9.83 3.95 18.78
C TYR A 91 -8.66 2.95 18.90
N TYR A 92 -7.83 3.06 19.93
CA TYR A 92 -6.70 2.15 20.18
C TYR A 92 -7.15 0.68 20.25
N PHE A 93 -8.24 0.39 20.98
CA PHE A 93 -8.77 -0.97 21.08
C PHE A 93 -9.45 -1.47 19.80
N MET A 94 -9.82 -0.57 18.88
CA MET A 94 -10.36 -0.94 17.58
C MET A 94 -9.26 -1.29 16.55
N ILE A 95 -8.01 -0.87 16.77
CA ILE A 95 -6.92 -1.13 15.82
C ILE A 95 -6.61 -2.64 15.78
N PRO A 96 -6.69 -3.29 14.61
CA PRO A 96 -6.30 -4.68 14.43
C PRO A 96 -4.81 -4.88 14.67
N THR A 97 -4.42 -6.05 15.16
CA THR A 97 -3.01 -6.41 15.40
C THR A 97 -2.31 -6.96 14.17
N ASN A 98 -3.04 -7.18 13.08
CA ASN A 98 -2.52 -7.70 11.82
C ASN A 98 -3.06 -6.90 10.64
N PHE A 99 -2.40 -7.05 9.50
CA PHE A 99 -2.77 -6.43 8.22
C PHE A 99 -3.51 -7.40 7.30
N ASP A 100 -4.28 -8.34 7.87
CA ASP A 100 -5.05 -9.28 7.05
C ASP A 100 -6.03 -8.49 6.16
N GLU A 101 -6.10 -8.87 4.88
CA GLU A 101 -7.00 -8.27 3.89
C GLU A 101 -8.47 -8.34 4.33
N LYS A 102 -8.82 -9.34 5.14
CA LYS A 102 -10.16 -9.49 5.75
C LYS A 102 -10.54 -8.30 6.64
N ILE A 103 -9.56 -7.51 7.08
CA ILE A 103 -9.75 -6.35 7.96
C ILE A 103 -9.42 -5.03 7.23
N SER A 104 -9.39 -5.06 5.88
CA SER A 104 -9.16 -3.90 5.01
C SER A 104 -10.04 -2.69 5.34
N CYS A 105 -11.26 -2.92 5.84
CA CYS A 105 -12.19 -1.84 6.19
C CYS A 105 -11.74 -0.92 7.31
N PHE A 106 -11.09 -1.48 8.33
CA PHE A 106 -10.52 -0.65 9.39
C PHE A 106 -9.42 0.27 8.85
N TRP A 107 -8.58 -0.26 7.95
CA TRP A 107 -7.51 0.48 7.32
C TRP A 107 -8.04 1.58 6.41
N TYR A 108 -9.08 1.32 5.62
CA TYR A 108 -9.78 2.35 4.84
C TYR A 108 -10.38 3.44 5.74
N PHE A 109 -11.03 3.08 6.84
CA PHE A 109 -11.51 4.05 7.82
C PHE A 109 -10.38 4.94 8.35
N THR A 110 -9.25 4.32 8.73
CA THR A 110 -8.07 5.03 9.27
C THR A 110 -7.47 5.99 8.23
N ILE A 111 -7.39 5.58 6.96
CA ILE A 111 -6.96 6.44 5.84
C ILE A 111 -7.92 7.62 5.70
N GLY A 112 -9.24 7.37 5.70
CA GLY A 112 -10.25 8.43 5.63
C GLY A 112 -10.16 9.43 6.77
N LEU A 113 -10.00 8.94 8.00
CA LEU A 113 -9.83 9.77 9.19
C LEU A 113 -8.56 10.63 9.09
N SER A 114 -7.45 10.06 8.65
CA SER A 114 -6.20 10.79 8.40
C SER A 114 -6.38 11.89 7.34
N LEU A 115 -7.06 11.61 6.23
CA LEU A 115 -7.33 12.59 5.17
C LEU A 115 -8.18 13.75 5.69
N ILE A 116 -9.25 13.45 6.44
CA ILE A 116 -10.13 14.46 7.03
C ILE A 116 -9.34 15.36 7.98
N LEU A 117 -8.58 14.78 8.92
CA LEU A 117 -7.76 15.54 9.86
C LEU A 117 -6.67 16.36 9.15
N HIS A 118 -6.07 15.82 8.09
CA HIS A 118 -5.08 16.54 7.29
C HIS A 118 -5.69 17.78 6.61
N PHE A 119 -6.83 17.63 5.92
CA PHE A 119 -7.47 18.76 5.24
C PHE A 119 -8.11 19.76 6.21
N LEU A 120 -8.45 19.35 7.43
CA LEU A 120 -8.93 20.29 8.46
C LEU A 120 -7.87 21.33 8.86
N ILE A 121 -6.57 20.97 8.84
CA ILE A 121 -5.46 21.90 9.16
C ILE A 121 -5.50 23.14 8.24
N SER A 122 -5.92 22.93 6.98
CA SER A 122 -6.07 23.98 5.97
C SER A 122 -7.18 24.98 6.30
N ILE A 123 -8.29 24.51 6.86
CA ILE A 123 -9.55 25.27 6.95
C ILE A 123 -9.81 25.80 8.35
N ILE A 124 -9.35 25.13 9.41
CA ILE A 124 -9.68 25.48 10.80
C ILE A 124 -9.56 26.99 11.05
N PRO A 125 -8.43 27.64 10.74
CA PRO A 125 -8.31 29.07 11.01
C PRO A 125 -9.32 29.96 10.28
N PHE A 126 -9.89 29.50 9.16
CA PHE A 126 -10.71 30.26 8.22
C PHE A 126 -12.20 29.86 8.20
N PHE A 127 -12.70 29.07 9.15
CA PHE A 127 -14.15 28.77 9.19
C PHE A 127 -14.99 30.03 9.47
N LYS A 128 -14.59 30.87 10.44
CA LYS A 128 -15.34 32.08 10.84
C LYS A 128 -15.14 33.25 9.89
N THR A 129 -13.90 33.53 9.49
CA THR A 129 -13.57 34.70 8.66
C THR A 129 -13.16 34.25 7.26
N ARG A 130 -13.78 34.86 6.25
CA ARG A 130 -13.55 34.52 4.84
C ARG A 130 -12.58 35.52 4.22
N ASN A 131 -11.38 35.07 3.87
CA ASN A 131 -10.42 35.85 3.09
C ASN A 131 -9.62 34.89 2.20
N ASN A 132 -9.85 34.96 0.89
CA ASN A 132 -9.23 34.06 -0.08
C ASN A 132 -7.72 34.23 -0.19
N ASP A 133 -7.22 35.46 -0.04
CA ASP A 133 -5.79 35.76 -0.20
C ASP A 133 -5.03 35.31 1.05
N ALA A 134 -5.56 35.64 2.23
CA ALA A 134 -5.02 35.13 3.49
C ALA A 134 -5.08 33.60 3.57
N PHE A 135 -6.19 32.98 3.13
CA PHE A 135 -6.31 31.52 3.07
C PHE A 135 -5.25 30.90 2.14
N THR A 136 -5.00 31.52 0.98
CA THR A 136 -3.98 31.05 0.04
C THR A 136 -2.59 31.21 0.63
N ALA A 137 -2.28 32.39 1.19
CA ALA A 137 -1.00 32.68 1.81
C ALA A 137 -0.70 31.72 2.98
N TYR A 138 -1.67 31.49 3.87
CA TYR A 138 -1.55 30.53 4.96
C TYR A 138 -1.25 29.12 4.46
N ASN A 139 -2.02 28.60 3.50
CA ASN A 139 -1.84 27.22 3.04
C ASN A 139 -0.53 27.02 2.27
N VAL A 140 -0.14 28.01 1.46
CA VAL A 140 1.17 28.00 0.78
C VAL A 140 2.30 28.07 1.81
N HIS A 141 2.16 28.89 2.85
CA HIS A 141 3.11 28.97 3.96
C HIS A 141 3.24 27.61 4.64
N ILE A 142 2.14 27.00 5.11
CA ILE A 142 2.15 25.67 5.74
C ILE A 142 2.84 24.62 4.85
N PHE A 143 2.53 24.60 3.55
CA PHE A 143 3.14 23.66 2.63
C PHE A 143 4.66 23.88 2.46
N ILE A 144 5.08 25.14 2.27
CA ILE A 144 6.51 25.50 2.17
C ILE A 144 7.25 25.17 3.47
N SER A 145 6.65 25.47 4.63
CA SER A 145 7.19 25.14 5.95
C SER A 145 7.42 23.64 6.11
N TRP A 146 6.47 22.81 5.64
CA TRP A 146 6.63 21.36 5.64
C TRP A 146 7.78 20.91 4.71
N MET A 147 7.85 21.46 3.49
CA MET A 147 8.93 21.15 2.54
C MET A 147 10.31 21.57 3.06
N GLN A 148 10.43 22.75 3.64
CA GLN A 148 11.67 23.23 4.24
C GLN A 148 12.12 22.33 5.38
N SER A 149 11.20 21.99 6.27
CA SER A 149 11.48 21.12 7.41
C SER A 149 11.93 19.74 6.94
N ALA A 150 11.31 19.20 5.89
CA ALA A 150 11.72 17.96 5.24
C ALA A 150 13.13 18.07 4.63
N LEU A 151 13.42 19.15 3.90
CA LEU A 151 14.75 19.38 3.31
C LEU A 151 15.85 19.46 4.38
N TYR A 152 15.64 20.26 5.42
CA TYR A 152 16.59 20.37 6.54
C TYR A 152 16.81 19.01 7.21
N SER A 153 15.74 18.23 7.38
CA SER A 153 15.80 16.91 8.00
C SER A 153 16.50 15.88 7.11
N ILE A 154 16.31 15.91 5.80
CA ILE A 154 17.02 15.03 4.85
C ILE A 154 18.52 15.36 4.82
N ILE A 155 18.88 16.65 4.81
CA ILE A 155 20.30 17.07 4.88
C ILE A 155 20.91 16.57 6.19
N PHE A 156 20.22 16.76 7.32
CA PHE A 156 20.69 16.31 8.63
C PHE A 156 20.80 14.79 8.73
N TYR A 157 19.79 14.06 8.27
CA TYR A 157 19.78 12.60 8.16
C TYR A 157 20.95 12.10 7.32
N THR A 158 21.20 12.73 6.16
CA THR A 158 22.30 12.35 5.26
C THR A 158 23.65 12.59 5.92
N ALA A 159 23.84 13.73 6.58
CA ALA A 159 25.08 14.03 7.30
C ALA A 159 25.35 13.01 8.42
N LEU A 160 24.34 12.67 9.21
CA LEU A 160 24.47 11.66 10.27
C LEU A 160 24.66 10.25 9.70
N SER A 161 23.98 9.90 8.61
CA SER A 161 24.17 8.62 7.92
C SER A 161 25.59 8.47 7.40
N LEU A 162 26.15 9.52 6.81
CA LEU A 162 27.56 9.53 6.36
C LEU A 162 28.53 9.43 7.53
N ALA A 163 28.22 10.05 8.68
CA ALA A 163 29.03 9.90 9.89
C ALA A 163 28.98 8.46 10.43
N ILE A 164 27.80 7.82 10.46
CA ILE A 164 27.64 6.41 10.83
C ILE A 164 28.42 5.51 9.87
N LEU A 165 28.32 5.74 8.55
CA LEU A 165 29.07 5.01 7.55
C LEU A 165 30.58 5.16 7.72
N ALA A 166 31.05 6.37 8.04
CA ALA A 166 32.46 6.61 8.31
C ALA A 166 32.93 5.87 9.57
N LEU A 167 32.15 5.90 10.65
CA LEU A 167 32.46 5.14 11.87
C LEU A 167 32.52 3.63 11.59
N ASP A 168 31.54 3.12 10.85
CA ASP A 168 31.45 1.71 10.50
C ASP A 168 32.70 1.22 9.74
N ASN A 169 33.14 2.00 8.74
CA ASN A 169 34.31 1.65 7.92
C ASN A 169 35.66 1.95 8.60
N LEU A 170 35.79 3.04 9.36
CA LEU A 170 37.06 3.41 10.02
C LEU A 170 37.38 2.50 11.20
N PHE A 171 36.37 1.97 11.88
CA PHE A 171 36.52 1.17 13.10
C PHE A 171 36.08 -0.30 12.93
N ASP A 172 35.74 -0.74 11.71
CA ASP A 172 35.27 -2.10 11.38
C ASP A 172 34.15 -2.60 12.32
N ILE A 173 33.15 -1.74 12.58
CA ILE A 173 32.09 -1.98 13.58
C ILE A 173 31.04 -2.99 13.05
N LYS A 174 30.82 -3.04 11.73
CA LYS A 174 29.84 -3.88 11.03
C LYS A 174 28.40 -3.61 11.46
N LEU A 175 27.99 -2.35 11.35
CA LEU A 175 26.65 -1.88 11.71
C LEU A 175 25.57 -2.38 10.73
N ASP A 176 24.43 -2.83 11.26
CA ASP A 176 23.27 -3.25 10.47
C ASP A 176 22.59 -2.04 9.78
N GLY A 177 22.18 -2.23 8.52
CA GLY A 177 21.40 -1.27 7.74
C GLY A 177 20.13 -0.76 8.42
N ILE A 178 19.54 -1.53 9.34
CA ILE A 178 18.35 -1.11 10.11
C ILE A 178 18.60 0.16 10.93
N ILE A 179 19.85 0.43 11.33
CA ILE A 179 20.23 1.62 12.08
C ILE A 179 19.97 2.90 11.28
N TYR A 180 20.19 2.88 9.97
CA TYR A 180 19.88 4.01 9.09
C TYR A 180 18.38 4.28 9.06
N PHE A 181 17.55 3.24 9.04
CA PHE A 181 16.10 3.42 9.08
C PHE A 181 15.60 3.94 10.44
N LYS A 182 16.17 3.47 11.55
CA LYS A 182 15.90 4.02 12.89
C LYS A 182 16.31 5.49 12.99
N LEU A 183 17.46 5.85 12.44
CA LEU A 183 17.91 7.25 12.36
C LEU A 183 16.92 8.08 11.53
N PHE A 184 16.45 7.57 10.40
CA PHE A 184 15.45 8.24 9.57
C PHE A 184 14.16 8.53 10.36
N ILE A 185 13.67 7.57 11.14
CA ILE A 185 12.49 7.73 12.00
C ILE A 185 12.73 8.78 13.09
N LEU A 186 13.89 8.75 13.76
CA LEU A 186 14.22 9.77 14.77
C LEU A 186 14.25 11.18 14.18
N VAL A 187 14.90 11.34 13.02
CA VAL A 187 15.06 12.63 12.37
C VAL A 187 13.72 13.14 11.83
N THR A 188 12.93 12.31 11.15
CA THR A 188 11.63 12.72 10.62
C THR A 188 10.57 12.87 11.72
N GLY A 189 10.54 11.98 12.70
CA GLY A 189 9.58 11.99 13.79
C GLY A 189 9.75 13.17 14.75
N LEU A 190 10.99 13.52 15.11
CA LEU A 190 11.27 14.59 16.07
C LEU A 190 11.74 15.88 15.40
N LEU A 191 12.81 15.82 14.60
CA LEU A 191 13.45 17.03 14.08
C LEU A 191 12.59 17.72 13.02
N GLN A 192 12.13 16.97 12.00
CA GLN A 192 11.25 17.53 10.96
C GLN A 192 9.95 18.06 11.55
N THR A 193 9.32 17.28 12.44
CA THR A 193 8.08 17.69 13.10
C THR A 193 8.26 18.98 13.88
N THR A 194 9.34 19.10 14.66
CA THR A 194 9.57 20.30 15.46
C THR A 194 9.87 21.52 14.60
N PHE A 195 10.68 21.38 13.54
CA PHE A 195 10.89 22.45 12.57
C PHE A 195 9.59 22.87 11.90
N PHE A 196 8.75 21.92 11.50
CA PHE A 196 7.47 22.21 10.86
C PHE A 196 6.53 22.99 11.79
N LEU A 197 6.38 22.53 13.05
CA LEU A 197 5.56 23.23 14.05
C LEU A 197 6.07 24.63 14.35
N SER A 198 7.39 24.85 14.30
CA SER A 198 8.03 26.16 14.50
C SER A 198 7.73 27.20 13.42
N GLU A 199 7.31 26.73 12.25
CA GLU A 199 7.05 27.55 11.08
C GLU A 199 5.55 27.73 10.84
N ILE A 200 4.67 27.16 11.67
CA ILE A 200 3.23 27.45 11.61
C ILE A 200 3.01 28.90 12.06
N PRO A 201 2.30 29.75 11.29
CA PRO A 201 2.16 31.16 11.63
C PRO A 201 1.28 31.35 12.88
N ASP A 202 1.62 32.32 13.73
CA ASP A 202 0.79 32.72 14.88
C ASP A 202 -0.36 33.66 14.45
N GLN A 203 -0.21 34.33 13.30
CA GLN A 203 -1.21 35.21 12.71
C GLN A 203 -1.72 34.65 11.39
N PHE A 204 -2.90 34.02 11.42
CA PHE A 204 -3.48 33.34 10.26
C PHE A 204 -3.94 34.30 9.14
N TYR A 205 -4.30 35.54 9.48
CA TYR A 205 -4.91 36.49 8.52
C TYR A 205 -3.92 37.50 7.93
N ASN A 206 -2.77 37.67 8.56
CA ASN A 206 -1.70 38.59 8.14
C ASN A 206 -0.41 37.81 7.87
N THR A 207 -0.53 36.60 7.32
CA THR A 207 0.64 35.75 7.01
C THR A 207 1.40 36.34 5.84
N GLU A 208 2.44 37.13 6.13
CA GLU A 208 3.46 37.49 5.15
C GLU A 208 4.38 36.28 4.93
N VAL A 209 4.43 35.75 3.71
CA VAL A 209 5.38 34.66 3.43
C VAL A 209 6.80 35.26 3.34
N PRO A 210 7.78 34.72 4.08
CA PRO A 210 9.15 35.23 4.10
C PRO A 210 9.85 35.20 2.73
N ALA A 211 11.04 35.82 2.65
CA ALA A 211 11.92 36.01 1.49
C ALA A 211 12.22 34.76 0.61
N GLN A 212 11.77 33.57 1.03
CA GLN A 212 11.79 32.32 0.28
C GLN A 212 10.90 32.30 -0.98
N LYS A 213 10.20 33.41 -1.25
CA LYS A 213 9.49 33.70 -2.50
C LYS A 213 10.30 33.40 -3.77
N SER A 214 11.63 33.47 -3.76
CA SER A 214 12.43 33.24 -4.97
C SER A 214 12.52 31.76 -5.39
N ILE A 215 13.00 30.87 -4.51
CA ILE A 215 13.22 29.45 -4.88
C ILE A 215 11.89 28.74 -5.16
N PHE A 216 10.84 29.01 -4.38
CA PHE A 216 9.54 28.38 -4.58
C PHE A 216 8.84 28.91 -5.84
N LYS A 217 9.03 30.20 -6.18
CA LYS A 217 8.57 30.77 -7.46
C LYS A 217 9.29 30.10 -8.62
N ILE A 218 10.60 29.89 -8.51
CA ILE A 218 11.41 29.21 -9.53
C ILE A 218 10.90 27.78 -9.73
N ILE A 219 10.75 27.00 -8.65
CA ILE A 219 10.25 25.62 -8.71
C ILE A 219 8.85 25.57 -9.32
N THR A 220 7.93 26.43 -8.88
CA THR A 220 6.56 26.46 -9.42
C THR A 220 6.56 26.83 -10.91
N SER A 221 7.31 27.87 -11.28
CA SER A 221 7.31 28.45 -12.62
C SER A 221 8.06 27.63 -13.66
N TYR A 222 9.17 27.02 -13.28
CA TYR A 222 10.11 26.37 -14.20
C TYR A 222 10.18 24.85 -14.05
N VAL A 223 9.58 24.27 -13.00
CA VAL A 223 9.52 22.82 -12.82
C VAL A 223 8.06 22.34 -12.93
N PHE A 224 7.20 22.74 -11.99
CA PHE A 224 5.82 22.23 -11.91
C PHE A 224 4.98 22.57 -13.14
N ILE A 225 4.93 23.84 -13.54
CA ILE A 225 4.13 24.29 -14.69
C ILE A 225 4.60 23.64 -16.01
N PRO A 226 5.91 23.66 -16.37
CA PRO A 226 6.37 22.98 -17.58
C PRO A 226 6.10 21.48 -17.58
N ILE A 227 6.29 20.78 -16.46
CA ILE A 227 5.96 19.34 -16.35
C ILE A 227 4.47 19.12 -16.60
N CYS A 228 3.59 19.95 -16.01
CA CYS A 228 2.16 19.86 -16.23
C CYS A 228 1.79 20.07 -17.71
N ILE A 229 2.45 21.01 -18.40
CA ILE A 229 2.21 21.28 -19.82
C ILE A 229 2.64 20.07 -20.66
N ILE A 230 3.82 19.49 -20.40
CA ILE A 230 4.32 18.30 -21.11
C ILE A 230 3.36 17.13 -20.90
N TYR A 231 2.91 16.88 -19.66
CA TYR A 231 1.92 15.85 -19.36
C TYR A 231 0.59 16.10 -20.08
N GLY A 232 0.13 17.36 -20.11
CA GLY A 232 -1.03 17.77 -20.88
C GLY A 232 -0.88 17.42 -22.36
N LEU A 233 0.25 17.77 -22.98
CA LEU A 233 0.52 17.46 -24.39
C LEU A 233 0.48 15.95 -24.67
N ILE A 234 1.07 15.13 -23.79
CA ILE A 234 1.02 13.67 -23.89
C ILE A 234 -0.43 13.18 -23.82
N LEU A 235 -1.24 13.70 -22.89
CA LEU A 235 -2.65 13.33 -22.77
C LEU A 235 -3.46 13.75 -23.99
N TYR A 236 -3.24 14.94 -24.54
CA TYR A 236 -3.91 15.39 -25.76
C TYR A 236 -3.51 14.55 -26.98
N ALA A 237 -2.24 14.18 -27.11
CA ALA A 237 -1.80 13.23 -28.14
C ALA A 237 -2.46 11.86 -27.96
N TYR A 238 -2.62 11.40 -26.71
CA TYR A 238 -3.30 10.15 -26.41
C TYR A 238 -4.81 10.20 -26.73
N ILE A 239 -5.49 11.31 -26.42
CA ILE A 239 -6.88 11.56 -26.81
C ILE A 239 -7.00 11.46 -28.34
N LEU A 240 -6.12 12.14 -29.07
CA LEU A 240 -6.11 12.09 -30.53
C LEU A 240 -5.89 10.66 -31.07
N ARG A 241 -4.97 9.91 -30.45
CA ARG A 241 -4.73 8.49 -30.79
C ARG A 241 -5.98 7.65 -30.58
N VAL A 242 -6.72 7.84 -29.49
CA VAL A 242 -7.98 7.11 -29.23
C VAL A 242 -9.05 7.49 -30.27
N LEU A 243 -9.20 8.77 -30.59
CA LEU A 243 -10.20 9.26 -31.56
C LEU A 243 -9.92 8.81 -33.00
N ILE A 244 -8.66 8.87 -33.46
CA ILE A 244 -8.29 8.49 -34.84
C ILE A 244 -8.29 6.97 -35.02
N THR A 245 -7.72 6.23 -34.08
CA THR A 245 -7.51 4.78 -34.28
C THR A 245 -8.71 3.94 -33.87
N GLY A 246 -9.64 4.48 -33.07
CA GLY A 246 -10.74 3.72 -32.47
C GLY A 246 -10.28 2.60 -31.52
N LYS A 247 -8.98 2.46 -31.25
CA LYS A 247 -8.46 1.44 -30.35
C LYS A 247 -8.89 1.75 -28.91
N PRO A 248 -9.26 0.73 -28.12
CA PRO A 248 -9.67 0.94 -26.75
C PRO A 248 -8.53 1.58 -25.94
N MET A 249 -8.91 2.36 -24.93
CA MET A 249 -7.96 2.96 -24.01
C MET A 249 -7.14 1.88 -23.28
N VAL A 250 -5.88 2.15 -22.95
CA VAL A 250 -5.09 1.31 -22.04
C VAL A 250 -5.73 1.30 -20.65
N GLU A 251 -5.62 0.18 -19.94
CA GLU A 251 -6.29 -0.02 -18.64
C GLU A 251 -5.92 1.05 -17.61
N TRP A 252 -4.64 1.43 -17.55
CA TRP A 252 -4.10 2.38 -16.58
C TRP A 252 -4.20 3.86 -17.01
N ALA A 253 -4.95 4.16 -18.08
CA ALA A 253 -5.09 5.54 -18.58
C ALA A 253 -5.68 6.48 -17.52
N TYR A 254 -6.64 6.01 -16.71
CA TYR A 254 -7.21 6.80 -15.60
C TYR A 254 -6.13 7.26 -14.60
N VAL A 255 -5.16 6.39 -14.28
CA VAL A 255 -4.06 6.70 -13.34
C VAL A 255 -3.19 7.84 -13.87
N MET A 256 -2.86 7.82 -15.17
CA MET A 256 -2.08 8.88 -15.81
C MET A 256 -2.80 10.23 -15.74
N ILE A 257 -4.12 10.21 -15.98
CA ILE A 257 -4.93 11.42 -15.96
C ILE A 257 -5.06 11.96 -14.53
N LEU A 258 -5.22 11.08 -13.52
CA LEU A 258 -5.21 11.48 -12.11
C LEU A 258 -3.89 12.17 -11.74
N TRP A 259 -2.73 11.63 -12.14
CA TRP A 259 -1.43 12.27 -11.89
C TRP A 259 -1.28 13.62 -12.59
N TYR A 260 -1.80 13.78 -13.81
CA TYR A 260 -1.88 15.10 -14.47
C TYR A 260 -2.65 16.11 -13.61
N PHE A 261 -3.76 15.70 -13.00
CA PHE A 261 -4.54 16.57 -12.11
C PHE A 261 -3.84 16.86 -10.78
N VAL A 262 -3.12 15.90 -10.20
CA VAL A 262 -2.29 16.13 -9.00
C VAL A 262 -1.25 17.22 -9.27
N VAL A 263 -0.48 17.08 -10.34
CA VAL A 263 0.55 18.06 -10.72
C VAL A 263 -0.08 19.40 -11.10
N GLY A 264 -1.16 19.38 -11.89
CA GLY A 264 -1.82 20.59 -12.38
C GLY A 264 -2.51 21.41 -11.30
N LEU A 265 -3.27 20.77 -10.41
CA LEU A 265 -3.91 21.45 -9.28
C LEU A 265 -2.87 22.01 -8.31
N SER A 266 -1.80 21.25 -8.03
CA SER A 266 -0.69 21.74 -7.19
C SER A 266 -0.03 22.97 -7.82
N SER A 267 0.29 22.90 -9.11
CA SER A 267 0.83 24.04 -9.87
C SER A 267 -0.09 25.26 -9.83
N TRP A 268 -1.40 25.03 -9.96
CA TRP A 268 -2.40 26.09 -9.94
C TRP A 268 -2.54 26.73 -8.56
N LEU A 269 -2.53 25.92 -7.49
CA LEU A 269 -2.57 26.41 -6.11
C LEU A 269 -1.31 27.22 -5.77
N PHE A 270 -0.12 26.69 -6.08
CA PHE A 270 1.15 27.36 -5.78
C PHE A 270 1.34 28.65 -6.58
N SER A 271 0.97 28.65 -7.85
CA SER A 271 1.02 29.87 -8.68
C SER A 271 0.07 30.96 -8.16
N GLY A 272 -1.00 30.58 -7.47
CA GLY A 272 -1.95 31.52 -6.87
C GLY A 272 -1.42 32.36 -5.72
N TYR A 273 -0.20 32.09 -5.24
CA TYR A 273 0.51 32.96 -4.32
C TYR A 273 1.12 34.18 -5.00
N TYR A 274 1.49 34.05 -6.28
CA TYR A 274 2.25 35.05 -7.04
C TYR A 274 1.35 35.90 -7.92
N ASP A 275 0.22 36.39 -7.39
CA ASP A 275 -0.85 37.03 -8.19
C ASP A 275 -0.38 38.26 -9.01
N ASN A 276 0.75 38.89 -8.64
CA ASN A 276 1.44 39.90 -9.47
C ASN A 276 2.52 39.27 -10.36
N ALA A 277 2.14 38.30 -11.18
CA ALA A 277 3.01 37.64 -12.17
C ALA A 277 3.35 38.52 -13.39
N ALA A 278 3.54 39.83 -13.20
CA ALA A 278 3.99 40.73 -14.26
C ALA A 278 5.29 40.21 -14.91
N ASP A 279 6.12 39.51 -14.12
CA ASP A 279 7.41 38.98 -14.57
C ASP A 279 7.36 37.56 -15.15
N ASN A 280 6.21 36.86 -15.15
CA ASN A 280 6.12 35.50 -15.73
C ASN A 280 4.81 35.27 -16.51
N PRO A 281 4.85 35.49 -17.85
CA PRO A 281 3.67 35.34 -18.69
C PRO A 281 3.20 33.89 -18.82
N LEU A 282 4.10 32.90 -18.69
CA LEU A 282 3.74 31.47 -18.76
C LEU A 282 2.86 31.09 -17.57
N MET A 283 3.24 31.51 -16.37
CA MET A 283 2.48 31.25 -15.14
C MET A 283 1.09 31.90 -15.17
N SER A 284 1.02 33.15 -15.61
CA SER A 284 -0.26 33.86 -15.76
C SER A 284 -1.19 33.17 -16.76
N LYS A 285 -0.67 32.77 -17.93
CA LYS A 285 -1.43 32.00 -18.93
C LYS A 285 -1.87 30.64 -18.40
N PHE A 286 -0.96 29.88 -17.79
CA PHE A 286 -1.28 28.58 -17.19
C PHE A 286 -2.44 28.72 -16.22
N ARG A 287 -2.35 29.65 -15.26
CA ARG A 287 -3.37 29.82 -14.22
C ARG A 287 -4.74 30.23 -14.79
N LYS A 288 -4.75 31.03 -15.86
CA LYS A 288 -5.97 31.45 -16.56
C LYS A 288 -6.65 30.31 -17.31
N TYR A 289 -5.89 29.46 -17.98
CA TYR A 289 -6.43 28.46 -18.92
C TYR A 289 -6.46 27.03 -18.39
N PHE A 290 -5.79 26.71 -17.28
CA PHE A 290 -5.65 25.34 -16.76
C PHE A 290 -6.99 24.58 -16.66
N PHE A 291 -8.01 25.17 -16.03
CA PHE A 291 -9.31 24.50 -15.88
C PHE A 291 -10.07 24.37 -17.20
N LEU A 292 -9.91 25.32 -18.14
CA LEU A 292 -10.52 25.22 -19.46
C LEU A 292 -9.92 24.06 -20.26
N PHE A 293 -8.58 23.93 -20.27
CA PHE A 293 -7.89 22.79 -20.90
C PHE A 293 -8.09 21.47 -20.13
N SER A 294 -8.58 21.52 -18.89
CA SER A 294 -8.85 20.33 -18.10
C SER A 294 -10.16 19.62 -18.47
N ILE A 295 -11.09 20.27 -19.18
CA ILE A 295 -12.40 19.70 -19.53
C ILE A 295 -12.25 18.37 -20.27
N LEU A 296 -11.40 18.33 -21.31
CA LEU A 296 -11.24 17.13 -22.14
C LEU A 296 -10.53 15.99 -21.39
N PRO A 297 -9.43 16.23 -20.63
CA PRO A 297 -8.89 15.23 -19.70
C PRO A 297 -9.89 14.72 -18.66
N VAL A 298 -10.77 15.56 -18.09
CA VAL A 298 -11.82 15.10 -17.16
C VAL A 298 -12.79 14.14 -17.85
N ILE A 299 -13.23 14.46 -19.07
CA ILE A 299 -14.11 13.57 -19.84
C ILE A 299 -13.40 12.23 -20.09
N LEU A 300 -12.14 12.27 -20.53
CA LEU A 300 -11.35 11.06 -20.75
C LEU A 300 -11.18 10.23 -19.46
N LEU A 301 -11.02 10.88 -18.31
CA LEU A 301 -10.93 10.20 -17.01
C LEU A 301 -12.17 9.37 -16.72
N PHE A 302 -13.36 9.94 -16.88
CA PHE A 302 -14.62 9.20 -16.70
C PHE A 302 -14.79 8.10 -17.73
N LEU A 303 -14.45 8.33 -19.00
CA LEU A 303 -14.52 7.28 -20.03
C LEU A 303 -13.59 6.11 -19.70
N SER A 304 -12.37 6.40 -19.25
CA SER A 304 -11.41 5.36 -18.84
C SER A 304 -11.90 4.57 -17.63
N LEU A 305 -12.44 5.24 -16.61
CA LEU A 305 -13.01 4.58 -15.43
C LEU A 305 -14.23 3.75 -15.79
N PHE A 306 -15.15 4.28 -16.58
CA PHE A 306 -16.35 3.59 -17.03
C PHE A 306 -15.99 2.29 -17.77
N LYS A 307 -15.00 2.34 -18.67
CA LYS A 307 -14.50 1.15 -19.37
C LYS A 307 -14.03 0.07 -18.38
N ASN A 308 -13.17 0.42 -17.43
CA ASN A 308 -12.61 -0.53 -16.47
C ASN A 308 -13.68 -1.09 -15.52
N ILE A 309 -14.57 -0.24 -15.01
CA ILE A 309 -15.68 -0.66 -14.13
C ILE A 309 -16.63 -1.60 -14.89
N SER A 310 -16.90 -1.32 -16.17
CA SER A 310 -17.75 -2.19 -17.00
C SER A 310 -17.12 -3.57 -17.18
N LEU A 311 -15.81 -3.62 -17.50
CA LEU A 311 -15.08 -4.87 -17.73
C LEU A 311 -14.86 -5.68 -16.46
N TYR A 312 -14.37 -5.06 -15.39
CA TYR A 312 -13.88 -5.76 -14.19
C TYR A 312 -14.83 -5.67 -12.99
N GLY A 313 -15.89 -4.87 -13.08
CA GLY A 313 -16.74 -4.52 -11.94
C GLY A 313 -16.14 -3.41 -11.09
N ILE A 314 -16.90 -3.00 -10.06
CA ILE A 314 -16.40 -2.01 -9.11
C ILE A 314 -15.46 -2.72 -8.15
N LYS A 315 -14.18 -2.32 -8.18
CA LYS A 315 -13.13 -2.67 -7.21
C LYS A 315 -12.74 -1.41 -6.43
N GLU A 316 -12.04 -1.57 -5.32
CA GLU A 316 -11.63 -0.47 -4.43
C GLU A 316 -10.84 0.60 -5.20
N GLU A 317 -9.88 0.19 -6.05
CA GLU A 317 -9.07 1.11 -6.87
C GLU A 317 -9.90 1.99 -7.81
N TYR A 318 -10.90 1.42 -8.48
CA TYR A 318 -11.78 2.17 -9.39
C TYR A 318 -12.76 3.04 -8.61
N TYR A 319 -13.23 2.57 -7.45
CA TYR A 319 -14.13 3.33 -6.58
C TYR A 319 -13.44 4.57 -6.00
N LEU A 320 -12.23 4.40 -5.46
CA LEU A 320 -11.39 5.50 -4.96
C LEU A 320 -11.03 6.48 -6.09
N SER A 321 -10.66 5.96 -7.26
CA SER A 321 -10.34 6.79 -8.42
C SER A 321 -11.56 7.57 -8.92
N ALA A 322 -12.76 6.98 -8.86
CA ALA A 322 -14.00 7.67 -9.20
C ALA A 322 -14.33 8.80 -8.21
N ALA A 323 -14.08 8.60 -6.90
CA ALA A 323 -14.25 9.67 -5.91
C ALA A 323 -13.32 10.86 -6.21
N VAL A 324 -12.05 10.60 -6.55
CA VAL A 324 -11.11 11.65 -6.97
C VAL A 324 -11.51 12.27 -8.32
N ALA A 325 -12.04 11.49 -9.26
CA ALA A 325 -12.57 12.02 -10.53
C ALA A 325 -13.75 12.97 -10.31
N ILE A 326 -14.66 12.64 -9.39
CA ILE A 326 -15.77 13.52 -8.97
C ILE A 326 -15.23 14.81 -8.34
N PHE A 327 -14.24 14.71 -7.45
CA PHE A 327 -13.56 15.88 -6.88
C PHE A 327 -13.01 16.80 -7.98
N ILE A 328 -12.26 16.23 -8.93
CA ILE A 328 -11.66 16.98 -10.03
C ILE A 328 -12.74 17.61 -10.91
N ALA A 329 -13.82 16.89 -11.22
CA ALA A 329 -14.90 17.38 -12.06
C ALA A 329 -15.63 18.56 -11.42
N ILE A 330 -16.03 18.43 -10.15
CA ILE A 330 -16.69 19.49 -9.39
C ILE A 330 -15.76 20.70 -9.27
N THR A 331 -14.48 20.48 -8.95
CA THR A 331 -13.49 21.57 -8.87
C THR A 331 -13.32 22.26 -10.23
N THR A 332 -13.21 21.51 -11.33
CA THR A 332 -13.09 22.08 -12.68
C THR A 332 -14.31 22.93 -13.04
N ILE A 333 -15.51 22.41 -12.83
CA ILE A 333 -16.76 23.14 -13.08
C ILE A 333 -16.85 24.38 -12.21
N TYR A 334 -16.59 24.24 -10.91
CA TYR A 334 -16.63 25.35 -9.95
C TYR A 334 -15.68 26.48 -10.35
N MET A 335 -14.44 26.15 -10.75
CA MET A 335 -13.42 27.14 -11.09
C MET A 335 -13.70 27.87 -12.42
N ILE A 336 -14.39 27.21 -13.35
CA ILE A 336 -14.84 27.82 -14.61
C ILE A 336 -16.04 28.75 -14.37
N VAL A 337 -17.04 28.30 -13.59
CA VAL A 337 -18.34 28.99 -13.46
C VAL A 337 -18.35 30.05 -12.35
N SER A 338 -17.65 29.83 -11.23
CA SER A 338 -17.71 30.71 -10.06
C SER A 338 -16.96 32.01 -10.27
N LYS A 339 -17.64 33.14 -9.98
CA LYS A 339 -17.05 34.50 -10.00
C LYS A 339 -16.31 34.86 -8.71
N ILE A 340 -16.72 34.31 -7.56
CA ILE A 340 -16.18 34.65 -6.21
C ILE A 340 -15.01 33.72 -5.82
N ARG A 341 -14.94 32.51 -6.40
CA ARG A 341 -13.84 31.53 -6.26
C ARG A 341 -13.31 31.36 -4.83
N ASP A 342 -14.21 31.02 -3.90
CA ASP A 342 -13.83 30.66 -2.53
C ASP A 342 -12.96 29.39 -2.52
N LYS A 343 -11.67 29.56 -2.25
CA LYS A 343 -10.67 28.49 -2.37
C LYS A 343 -10.82 27.43 -1.27
N ARG A 344 -11.54 27.73 -0.18
CA ARG A 344 -11.82 26.78 0.91
C ARG A 344 -12.70 25.61 0.48
N ILE A 345 -13.43 25.77 -0.62
CA ILE A 345 -14.27 24.71 -1.18
C ILE A 345 -13.45 23.48 -1.56
N LEU A 346 -12.19 23.63 -1.99
CA LEU A 346 -11.34 22.51 -2.37
C LEU A 346 -11.11 21.54 -1.18
N PRO A 347 -10.52 21.96 -0.05
CA PRO A 347 -10.36 21.06 1.08
C PRO A 347 -11.70 20.67 1.74
N LEU A 348 -12.74 21.51 1.70
CA LEU A 348 -14.09 21.12 2.18
C LEU A 348 -14.66 19.96 1.36
N LEU A 349 -14.51 20.01 0.04
CA LEU A 349 -14.97 18.96 -0.86
C LEU A 349 -14.18 17.66 -0.64
N LEU A 350 -12.87 17.76 -0.39
CA LEU A 350 -12.04 16.60 -0.05
C LEU A 350 -12.43 15.97 1.29
N ILE A 351 -12.76 16.78 2.30
CA ILE A 351 -13.31 16.28 3.57
C ILE A 351 -14.65 15.57 3.35
N LEU A 352 -15.58 16.21 2.62
CA LEU A 352 -16.90 15.64 2.34
C LEU A 352 -16.79 14.32 1.57
N LEU A 353 -15.96 14.28 0.53
CA LEU A 353 -15.75 13.05 -0.24
C LEU A 353 -15.06 11.98 0.60
N SER A 354 -14.10 12.34 1.46
CA SER A 354 -13.47 11.38 2.39
C SER A 354 -14.51 10.80 3.36
N LEU A 355 -15.42 11.61 3.89
CA LEU A 355 -16.52 11.15 4.74
C LEU A 355 -17.41 10.15 3.99
N ILE A 356 -17.82 10.45 2.76
CA ILE A 356 -18.68 9.55 1.97
C ILE A 356 -17.94 8.26 1.61
N THR A 357 -16.72 8.38 1.09
CA THR A 357 -15.92 7.26 0.58
C THR A 357 -15.44 6.32 1.68
N PHE A 358 -15.06 6.82 2.85
CA PHE A 358 -14.49 5.98 3.91
C PHE A 358 -15.45 5.71 5.07
N MET A 359 -16.43 6.58 5.30
CA MET A 359 -17.32 6.53 6.48
C MET A 359 -18.80 6.57 6.10
N GLY A 360 -19.16 6.53 4.81
CA GLY A 360 -20.53 6.67 4.31
C GLY A 360 -21.42 5.44 4.44
N GLY A 361 -21.07 4.49 5.31
CA GLY A 361 -21.82 3.24 5.49
C GLY A 361 -21.92 2.46 4.17
N SER A 362 -23.14 2.24 3.66
CA SER A 362 -23.39 1.53 2.40
C SER A 362 -22.72 2.15 1.17
N PHE A 363 -22.38 3.44 1.23
CA PHE A 363 -21.66 4.13 0.16
C PHE A 363 -20.15 4.09 0.32
N SER A 364 -19.60 3.47 1.36
CA SER A 364 -18.15 3.43 1.56
C SER A 364 -17.44 2.47 0.59
N VAL A 365 -16.12 2.65 0.45
CA VAL A 365 -15.21 1.77 -0.29
C VAL A 365 -15.24 0.33 0.20
N CYS A 366 -15.69 0.09 1.43
CA CYS A 366 -15.91 -1.25 1.97
C CYS A 366 -17.11 -1.98 1.38
N ASN A 367 -18.20 -1.25 1.16
CA ASN A 367 -19.50 -1.87 0.88
C ASN A 367 -19.81 -1.85 -0.62
N VAL A 368 -19.51 -0.76 -1.33
CA VAL A 368 -19.89 -0.62 -2.74
C VAL A 368 -19.24 -1.69 -3.64
N PRO A 369 -17.92 -1.97 -3.54
CA PRO A 369 -17.31 -3.06 -4.30
C PRO A 369 -17.91 -4.42 -3.95
N VAL A 370 -18.09 -4.72 -2.65
CA VAL A 370 -18.67 -5.98 -2.18
C VAL A 370 -20.08 -6.18 -2.75
N MET A 371 -20.97 -5.20 -2.58
CA MET A 371 -22.34 -5.25 -3.11
C MET A 371 -22.36 -5.41 -4.65
N ASN A 372 -21.45 -4.73 -5.35
CA ASN A 372 -21.34 -4.87 -6.80
C ASN A 372 -20.93 -6.28 -7.22
N GLN A 373 -19.92 -6.86 -6.56
CA GLN A 373 -19.41 -8.18 -6.85
C GLN A 373 -20.40 -9.28 -6.45
N GLN A 374 -21.13 -9.13 -5.34
CA GLN A 374 -22.21 -10.03 -4.95
C GLN A 374 -23.31 -10.09 -6.01
N ARG A 375 -23.78 -8.93 -6.49
CA ARG A 375 -24.80 -8.86 -7.56
C ARG A 375 -24.30 -9.46 -8.87
N LYS A 376 -23.06 -9.16 -9.27
CA LYS A 376 -22.47 -9.74 -10.49
C LYS A 376 -22.28 -11.24 -10.35
N LEU A 377 -21.87 -11.74 -9.18
CA LEU A 377 -21.71 -13.16 -8.94
C LEU A 377 -23.06 -13.89 -9.05
N VAL A 378 -24.13 -13.37 -8.46
CA VAL A 378 -25.48 -13.95 -8.60
C VAL A 378 -25.90 -14.02 -10.06
N HIS A 379 -25.74 -12.92 -10.81
CA HIS A 379 -26.03 -12.88 -12.24
C HIS A 379 -25.26 -13.96 -13.03
N ASP A 380 -23.98 -14.16 -12.73
CA ASP A 380 -23.17 -15.15 -13.45
C ASP A 380 -23.50 -16.60 -13.04
N LEU A 381 -23.87 -16.83 -11.77
CA LEU A 381 -24.36 -18.11 -11.28
C LEU A 381 -25.73 -18.45 -11.88
N GLU A 382 -26.61 -17.47 -12.07
CA GLU A 382 -27.89 -17.62 -12.79
C GLU A 382 -27.65 -17.94 -14.27
N ALA A 383 -26.76 -17.20 -14.94
CA ALA A 383 -26.42 -17.44 -16.34
C ALA A 383 -25.81 -18.83 -16.59
N CYS A 384 -25.09 -19.39 -15.61
CA CYS A 384 -24.56 -20.75 -15.66
C CYS A 384 -25.57 -21.83 -15.24
N GLY A 385 -26.72 -21.44 -14.67
CA GLY A 385 -27.75 -22.35 -14.16
C GLY A 385 -27.42 -22.99 -12.80
N ILE A 386 -26.49 -22.42 -12.03
CA ILE A 386 -26.21 -22.82 -10.64
C ILE A 386 -27.29 -22.27 -9.72
N ILE A 387 -27.79 -21.07 -10.01
CA ILE A 387 -28.97 -20.49 -9.35
C ILE A 387 -30.12 -20.58 -10.34
N SER A 388 -31.23 -21.20 -9.94
CA SER A 388 -32.48 -21.27 -10.69
C SER A 388 -33.65 -20.95 -9.76
N ASP A 389 -34.52 -20.03 -10.18
CA ASP A 389 -35.65 -19.53 -9.38
C ASP A 389 -35.25 -19.03 -7.97
N GLY A 390 -34.09 -18.39 -7.88
CA GLY A 390 -33.54 -17.88 -6.62
C GLY A 390 -33.09 -18.96 -5.64
N VAL A 391 -32.82 -20.18 -6.12
CA VAL A 391 -32.32 -21.30 -5.33
C VAL A 391 -31.06 -21.88 -5.95
N ILE A 392 -30.04 -22.14 -5.14
CA ILE A 392 -28.85 -22.89 -5.56
C ILE A 392 -29.27 -24.34 -5.84
N GLN A 393 -29.12 -24.75 -7.09
CA GLN A 393 -29.39 -26.11 -7.57
C GLN A 393 -28.17 -26.60 -8.33
N ILE A 394 -27.61 -27.72 -7.87
CA ILE A 394 -26.36 -28.26 -8.41
C ILE A 394 -26.65 -29.61 -9.03
N ASP A 395 -26.49 -29.69 -10.35
CA ASP A 395 -26.54 -30.96 -11.06
C ASP A 395 -25.21 -31.70 -10.93
N THR A 396 -25.20 -32.74 -10.09
CA THR A 396 -24.01 -33.60 -9.87
C THR A 396 -23.60 -34.43 -11.09
N SER A 397 -24.34 -34.38 -12.20
CA SER A 397 -23.94 -35.01 -13.47
C SER A 397 -23.17 -34.07 -14.41
N ARG A 398 -23.17 -32.76 -14.13
CA ARG A 398 -22.58 -31.72 -14.99
C ARG A 398 -21.44 -30.97 -14.30
N THR A 399 -20.53 -30.42 -15.10
CA THR A 399 -19.60 -29.36 -14.68
C THR A 399 -20.05 -28.02 -15.25
N TYR A 400 -19.81 -26.95 -14.50
CA TYR A 400 -20.20 -25.60 -14.86
C TYR A 400 -18.98 -24.84 -15.37
N SER A 401 -19.08 -24.26 -16.56
CA SER A 401 -17.95 -23.54 -17.16
C SER A 401 -17.75 -22.19 -16.46
N ASP A 402 -16.56 -22.00 -15.88
CA ASP A 402 -16.11 -20.68 -15.44
C ASP A 402 -15.28 -20.01 -16.53
N THR A 403 -15.97 -19.38 -17.48
CA THR A 403 -15.32 -18.75 -18.63
C THR A 403 -14.32 -17.69 -18.16
N ASN A 404 -13.03 -17.92 -18.40
CA ASN A 404 -11.92 -17.05 -17.99
C ASN A 404 -11.78 -16.81 -16.47
N GLY A 405 -12.32 -17.68 -15.62
CA GLY A 405 -12.17 -17.55 -14.16
C GLY A 405 -13.00 -16.42 -13.54
N ILE A 406 -14.02 -15.93 -14.23
CA ILE A 406 -14.82 -14.77 -13.82
C ILE A 406 -15.57 -15.05 -12.51
N ILE A 407 -16.15 -16.24 -12.34
CA ILE A 407 -16.87 -16.64 -11.14
C ILE A 407 -15.88 -16.87 -10.01
N SER A 408 -14.81 -17.62 -10.29
CA SER A 408 -13.73 -17.92 -9.36
C SER A 408 -13.12 -16.65 -8.76
N ASN A 409 -12.74 -15.69 -9.59
CA ASN A 409 -12.14 -14.43 -9.15
C ASN A 409 -13.08 -13.65 -8.23
N LYS A 410 -14.40 -13.68 -8.47
CA LYS A 410 -15.40 -13.05 -7.59
C LYS A 410 -15.53 -13.78 -6.26
N LEU A 411 -15.52 -15.11 -6.29
CA LEU A 411 -15.55 -15.92 -5.07
C LEU A 411 -14.35 -15.60 -4.18
N TYR A 412 -13.12 -15.60 -4.74
CA TYR A 412 -11.91 -15.25 -3.99
C TYR A 412 -11.91 -13.80 -3.50
N PHE A 413 -12.37 -12.85 -4.33
CA PHE A 413 -12.52 -11.46 -3.90
C PHE A 413 -13.46 -11.35 -2.69
N LEU A 414 -14.63 -12.00 -2.74
CA LEU A 414 -15.60 -11.95 -1.63
C LEU A 414 -15.10 -12.71 -0.39
N ASP A 415 -14.38 -13.83 -0.56
CA ASP A 415 -13.75 -14.58 0.55
C ASP A 415 -12.71 -13.72 1.29
N SER A 416 -11.88 -12.99 0.54
CA SER A 416 -10.89 -12.05 1.11
C SER A 416 -11.50 -10.90 1.91
N ARG A 417 -12.83 -10.73 1.87
CA ARG A 417 -13.61 -9.74 2.61
C ARG A 417 -14.63 -10.36 3.57
N ASN A 418 -14.59 -11.68 3.76
CA ASN A 418 -15.59 -12.45 4.53
C ASN A 418 -17.05 -12.14 4.09
N ALA A 419 -17.25 -11.94 2.79
CA ALA A 419 -18.50 -11.44 2.22
C ALA A 419 -19.29 -12.50 1.41
N LEU A 420 -18.95 -13.78 1.58
CA LEU A 420 -19.63 -14.91 0.94
C LEU A 420 -20.89 -15.38 1.67
N GLY A 421 -21.09 -14.94 2.92
CA GLY A 421 -22.23 -15.32 3.76
C GLY A 421 -23.60 -15.14 3.10
N TYR A 422 -23.74 -14.13 2.23
CA TYR A 422 -24.99 -13.81 1.52
C TYR A 422 -25.50 -14.94 0.62
N LEU A 423 -24.63 -15.87 0.17
CA LEU A 423 -25.05 -17.01 -0.64
C LEU A 423 -25.99 -17.96 0.09
N LYS A 424 -26.02 -17.92 1.43
CA LYS A 424 -27.01 -18.67 2.23
C LYS A 424 -28.44 -18.29 1.93
N GLU A 425 -28.70 -17.05 1.50
CA GLU A 425 -30.06 -16.62 1.11
C GLU A 425 -30.60 -17.42 -0.07
N PHE A 426 -29.71 -17.95 -0.91
CA PHE A 426 -30.04 -18.77 -2.07
C PHE A 426 -29.96 -20.29 -1.78
N ASP A 427 -29.40 -20.70 -0.63
CA ASP A 427 -29.21 -22.11 -0.28
C ASP A 427 -30.41 -22.71 0.48
N LYS A 428 -31.57 -22.82 -0.19
CA LYS A 428 -32.78 -23.41 0.41
C LYS A 428 -32.65 -24.91 0.70
N ASN A 429 -31.68 -25.57 0.10
CA ASN A 429 -31.45 -27.01 0.20
C ASN A 429 -30.36 -27.39 1.23
N ASN A 430 -29.81 -26.41 1.96
CA ASN A 430 -28.74 -26.61 2.95
C ASN A 430 -27.49 -27.33 2.39
N LEU A 431 -27.10 -27.00 1.17
CA LEU A 431 -25.89 -27.50 0.51
C LEU A 431 -24.62 -26.92 1.15
N ILE A 432 -24.67 -25.66 1.58
CA ILE A 432 -23.59 -24.93 2.24
C ILE A 432 -23.68 -25.17 3.76
N LYS A 433 -23.07 -26.28 4.21
CA LYS A 433 -23.13 -26.71 5.62
C LYS A 433 -22.44 -25.78 6.63
N LYS A 434 -21.51 -24.93 6.18
CA LYS A 434 -20.73 -24.05 7.07
C LYS A 434 -21.56 -22.85 7.55
N ALA A 435 -21.16 -22.24 8.65
CA ALA A 435 -21.65 -20.94 9.07
C ALA A 435 -21.31 -19.86 8.03
N ALA A 436 -22.10 -18.78 7.96
CA ALA A 436 -21.93 -17.70 6.99
C ALA A 436 -20.50 -17.13 6.98
N ASP A 437 -19.92 -16.94 8.15
CA ASP A 437 -18.58 -16.38 8.36
C ASP A 437 -17.43 -17.38 8.13
N SER A 438 -17.74 -18.61 7.71
CA SER A 438 -16.77 -19.68 7.50
C SER A 438 -16.78 -20.24 6.08
N ILE A 439 -17.64 -19.69 5.22
CA ILE A 439 -17.71 -20.03 3.80
C ILE A 439 -16.43 -19.51 3.13
N ASN A 440 -15.76 -20.35 2.36
CA ASN A 440 -14.57 -19.96 1.60
C ASN A 440 -14.74 -20.26 0.11
N ALA A 441 -13.97 -19.55 -0.72
CA ALA A 441 -14.08 -19.60 -2.18
C ALA A 441 -13.81 -21.00 -2.73
N TYR A 442 -12.76 -21.66 -2.23
CA TYR A 442 -12.35 -22.99 -2.67
C TYR A 442 -13.49 -24.01 -2.53
N GLN A 443 -14.17 -24.03 -1.39
CA GLN A 443 -15.28 -24.95 -1.14
C GLN A 443 -16.49 -24.65 -2.03
N LEU A 444 -16.77 -23.38 -2.30
CA LEU A 444 -17.83 -23.01 -3.23
C LEU A 444 -17.49 -23.40 -4.67
N GLN A 445 -16.23 -23.26 -5.10
CA GLN A 445 -15.79 -23.75 -6.41
C GLN A 445 -15.98 -25.26 -6.54
N GLU A 446 -15.60 -26.03 -5.52
CA GLU A 446 -15.81 -27.48 -5.50
C GLU A 446 -17.31 -27.84 -5.48
N LEU A 447 -18.09 -27.17 -4.63
CA LEU A 447 -19.53 -27.38 -4.51
C LEU A 447 -20.23 -27.11 -5.85
N PHE A 448 -19.93 -25.96 -6.47
CA PHE A 448 -20.48 -25.55 -7.77
C PHE A 448 -19.89 -26.32 -8.95
N ARG A 449 -18.89 -27.19 -8.73
CA ARG A 449 -18.24 -28.00 -9.77
C ARG A 449 -17.80 -27.15 -10.96
N LEU A 450 -17.24 -25.98 -10.65
CA LEU A 450 -16.71 -25.07 -11.66
C LEU A 450 -15.49 -25.74 -12.31
N ASP A 451 -15.43 -25.75 -13.64
CA ASP A 451 -14.24 -26.20 -14.35
C ASP A 451 -13.05 -25.38 -13.86
N ARG A 452 -11.96 -26.05 -13.42
CA ARG A 452 -10.79 -25.36 -12.87
C ARG A 452 -10.20 -24.42 -13.92
N TYR A 453 -10.49 -23.12 -13.78
CA TYR A 453 -9.68 -22.11 -14.41
C TYR A 453 -8.37 -21.99 -13.63
N THR A 454 -7.32 -22.67 -14.11
CA THR A 454 -5.94 -22.31 -13.73
C THR A 454 -5.72 -20.89 -14.24
N SER A 455 -5.61 -19.93 -13.33
CA SER A 455 -5.33 -18.55 -13.70
C SER A 455 -4.06 -18.49 -14.55
N LYS A 456 -3.89 -17.44 -15.38
CA LYS A 456 -2.59 -17.18 -16.03
C LYS A 456 -1.45 -17.01 -15.02
N MET A 457 -1.75 -16.80 -13.73
CA MET A 457 -0.80 -16.80 -12.62
C MET A 457 -0.45 -18.23 -12.17
N ASP A 458 -1.42 -19.15 -12.13
CA ASP A 458 -1.24 -20.57 -11.82
C ASP A 458 -0.55 -21.37 -12.94
N GLN A 459 -0.53 -20.86 -14.18
CA GLN A 459 0.26 -21.51 -15.24
C GLN A 459 1.78 -21.48 -14.96
N LYS A 460 2.22 -20.62 -14.04
CA LYS A 460 3.61 -20.64 -13.60
C LYS A 460 3.82 -21.59 -12.43
N ALA A 461 2.97 -21.59 -11.40
CA ALA A 461 3.23 -22.40 -10.21
C ALA A 461 2.80 -23.86 -10.38
N TRP A 462 3.71 -24.81 -10.13
CA TRP A 462 3.37 -26.23 -10.00
C TRP A 462 3.65 -26.71 -8.57
N ASN A 463 2.79 -27.58 -8.06
CA ASN A 463 2.94 -28.22 -6.75
C ASN A 463 2.64 -29.71 -6.92
N VAL A 464 3.56 -30.57 -6.48
CA VAL A 464 3.32 -32.01 -6.40
C VAL A 464 3.51 -32.47 -4.96
N TYR A 465 2.44 -33.01 -4.37
CA TYR A 465 2.45 -33.65 -3.07
C TYR A 465 2.34 -35.15 -3.28
N PHE A 466 3.31 -35.91 -2.76
CA PHE A 466 3.32 -37.35 -2.94
C PHE A 466 2.79 -38.06 -1.69
N SER A 467 1.87 -38.99 -1.91
CA SER A 467 1.42 -39.94 -0.89
C SER A 467 2.46 -41.05 -0.79
N SER A 468 3.35 -40.99 0.19
CA SER A 468 4.30 -42.06 0.48
C SER A 468 3.60 -43.26 1.13
N LYS A 469 2.72 -43.95 0.39
CA LYS A 469 2.16 -45.25 0.82
C LYS A 469 3.18 -46.41 0.76
N LYS A 470 4.49 -46.14 0.77
CA LYS A 470 5.53 -47.16 0.73
C LYS A 470 6.54 -46.90 1.85
N SER A 471 6.71 -47.89 2.73
CA SER A 471 7.85 -47.95 3.65
C SER A 471 9.14 -47.92 2.83
N VAL A 472 10.08 -47.05 3.23
CA VAL A 472 11.39 -46.95 2.59
C VAL A 472 12.33 -47.95 3.26
N ASP A 473 12.94 -48.83 2.48
CA ASP A 473 14.03 -49.67 2.97
C ASP A 473 15.30 -48.84 3.15
N ILE A 474 15.81 -48.85 4.38
CA ILE A 474 17.01 -48.13 4.82
C ILE A 474 18.20 -49.07 5.06
N VAL A 475 18.04 -50.38 4.86
CA VAL A 475 19.09 -51.37 5.08
C VAL A 475 20.27 -51.09 4.13
N GLY A 476 21.46 -50.92 4.72
CA GLY A 476 22.70 -50.65 3.98
C GLY A 476 23.09 -49.18 3.85
N TYR A 477 22.36 -48.25 4.47
CA TYR A 477 22.75 -46.83 4.59
C TYR A 477 23.03 -46.46 6.05
N GLU A 478 23.95 -45.52 6.25
CA GLU A 478 24.49 -45.15 7.57
C GLU A 478 23.84 -43.90 8.16
N LYS A 479 23.36 -42.98 7.29
CA LYS A 479 22.75 -41.70 7.70
C LYS A 479 21.48 -41.39 6.92
N ILE A 480 20.56 -40.70 7.61
CA ILE A 480 19.34 -40.10 7.05
C ILE A 480 19.42 -38.59 7.24
N ILE A 481 19.34 -37.82 6.16
CA ILE A 481 19.35 -36.35 6.18
C ILE A 481 18.01 -35.85 5.62
N PRO A 482 17.20 -35.11 6.40
CA PRO A 482 15.98 -34.51 5.89
C PRO A 482 16.33 -33.34 4.95
N VAL A 483 15.72 -33.31 3.78
CA VAL A 483 15.76 -32.16 2.87
C VAL A 483 14.70 -31.18 3.36
N LYS A 484 15.14 -30.18 4.14
CA LYS A 484 14.35 -28.99 4.43
C LYS A 484 15.04 -27.79 3.80
N TYR A 485 14.25 -26.88 3.23
CA TYR A 485 14.74 -25.58 2.79
C TYR A 485 15.19 -24.78 4.03
N ILE A 486 16.48 -24.84 4.36
CA ILE A 486 17.05 -24.17 5.53
C ILE A 486 17.85 -22.98 5.03
N LYS A 487 17.30 -21.77 5.26
CA LYS A 487 17.93 -20.50 4.90
C LYS A 487 18.90 -19.99 5.98
N GLU A 488 19.05 -20.70 7.09
CA GLU A 488 19.92 -20.33 8.22
C GLU A 488 20.83 -21.50 8.63
N LEU A 489 22.14 -21.28 8.48
CA LEU A 489 23.17 -22.33 8.41
C LEU A 489 24.08 -22.30 9.64
N ASN A 490 23.49 -22.29 10.85
CA ASN A 490 24.29 -22.03 12.05
C ASN A 490 24.51 -23.25 12.98
N GLU A 491 23.82 -24.38 12.81
CA GLU A 491 23.95 -25.51 13.77
C GLU A 491 23.97 -26.93 13.17
N ILE A 492 24.02 -27.10 11.85
CA ILE A 492 23.96 -28.44 11.21
C ILE A 492 25.25 -28.74 10.45
N THR A 493 25.93 -29.84 10.79
CA THR A 493 27.19 -30.28 10.16
C THR A 493 27.03 -30.94 8.79
N ASP A 494 25.89 -31.60 8.55
CA ASP A 494 25.54 -32.26 7.29
C ASP A 494 24.22 -31.68 6.76
N TYR A 495 24.25 -30.98 5.63
CA TYR A 495 23.09 -30.26 5.10
C TYR A 495 23.03 -30.27 3.57
N ILE A 496 21.87 -29.90 3.05
CA ILE A 496 21.56 -29.94 1.63
C ILE A 496 21.08 -28.57 1.18
N VAL A 497 21.66 -28.07 0.09
CA VAL A 497 21.26 -26.79 -0.51
C VAL A 497 20.67 -27.03 -1.89
N LEU A 498 19.44 -26.56 -2.09
CA LEU A 498 18.82 -26.46 -3.41
C LEU A 498 19.32 -25.19 -4.10
N THR A 499 19.84 -25.34 -5.31
CA THR A 499 20.19 -24.21 -6.16
C THR A 499 19.02 -23.87 -7.08
N GLU A 500 18.93 -22.60 -7.51
CA GLU A 500 17.83 -22.06 -8.33
C GLU A 500 17.66 -22.77 -9.70
N GLU A 501 18.60 -23.64 -10.09
CA GLU A 501 18.60 -24.39 -11.34
C GLU A 501 18.18 -25.87 -11.17
N GLY A 502 17.58 -26.24 -10.03
CA GLY A 502 17.09 -27.62 -9.80
C GLY A 502 18.21 -28.64 -9.59
N HIS A 503 19.35 -28.16 -9.08
CA HIS A 503 20.40 -29.03 -8.56
C HIS A 503 20.42 -29.04 -7.04
N ILE A 504 20.89 -30.16 -6.51
CA ILE A 504 21.08 -30.36 -5.08
C ILE A 504 22.59 -30.44 -4.83
N ASN A 505 23.11 -29.52 -4.02
CA ASN A 505 24.47 -29.59 -3.50
C ASN A 505 24.41 -30.26 -2.12
N LEU A 506 25.21 -31.31 -1.94
CA LEU A 506 25.26 -32.05 -0.70
C LEU A 506 26.54 -31.72 0.07
N TYR A 507 26.38 -31.35 1.34
CA TYR A 507 27.48 -31.03 2.25
C TYR A 507 27.53 -32.07 3.37
N ILE A 508 28.71 -32.64 3.60
CA ILE A 508 29.01 -33.51 4.75
C ILE A 508 30.18 -32.88 5.50
N ASN A 509 30.05 -32.70 6.82
CA ASN A 509 31.01 -32.02 7.67
C ASN A 509 31.44 -30.64 7.11
N ASN A 510 30.48 -29.84 6.63
CA ASN A 510 30.69 -28.54 5.96
C ASN A 510 31.56 -28.58 4.69
N ALA A 511 31.84 -29.75 4.10
CA ALA A 511 32.51 -29.89 2.82
C ALA A 511 31.52 -30.32 1.73
N GLU A 512 31.54 -29.64 0.57
CA GLU A 512 30.74 -30.03 -0.59
C GLU A 512 31.28 -31.34 -1.17
N ILE A 513 30.46 -32.39 -1.18
CA ILE A 513 30.86 -33.70 -1.72
C ILE A 513 30.43 -33.92 -3.18
N GLY A 514 29.52 -33.09 -3.69
CA GLY A 514 29.08 -33.14 -5.07
C GLY A 514 27.71 -32.52 -5.33
N ARG A 515 27.40 -32.38 -6.62
CA ARG A 515 26.16 -31.79 -7.16
C ARG A 515 25.36 -32.85 -7.91
N LEU A 516 24.07 -32.95 -7.59
CA LEU A 516 23.11 -33.84 -8.23
C LEU A 516 22.09 -33.05 -9.05
N ASP A 517 21.82 -33.50 -10.28
CA ASP A 517 20.74 -32.98 -11.11
C ASP A 517 19.45 -33.79 -10.84
N VAL A 518 18.46 -33.14 -10.23
CA VAL A 518 17.15 -33.75 -9.95
C VAL A 518 16.08 -33.33 -10.96
N ASN A 519 16.44 -32.51 -11.96
CA ASN A 519 15.48 -31.97 -12.93
C ASN A 519 14.79 -33.06 -13.73
N LYS A 520 15.50 -34.12 -14.18
CA LYS A 520 14.89 -35.22 -14.94
C LYS A 520 13.81 -35.96 -14.15
N VAL A 521 14.05 -36.11 -12.86
CA VAL A 521 13.21 -36.85 -11.91
C VAL A 521 11.96 -36.03 -11.61
N ILE A 522 12.15 -34.75 -11.28
CA ILE A 522 11.07 -33.78 -11.06
C ILE A 522 10.24 -33.56 -12.33
N PHE A 523 10.87 -33.44 -13.50
CA PHE A 523 10.20 -33.27 -14.79
C PHE A 523 9.37 -34.50 -15.18
N GLY A 524 9.94 -35.70 -15.04
CA GLY A 524 9.22 -36.95 -15.26
C GLY A 524 8.00 -37.08 -14.34
N MET A 525 8.15 -36.67 -13.07
CA MET A 525 7.09 -36.76 -12.05
C MET A 525 6.01 -35.70 -12.18
N SER A 526 6.35 -34.52 -12.68
CA SER A 526 5.36 -33.47 -13.00
C SER A 526 4.37 -33.93 -14.07
N ASN A 527 4.77 -34.84 -14.97
CA ASN A 527 3.91 -35.35 -16.03
C ASN A 527 3.29 -36.73 -15.68
N HIS A 528 3.94 -37.52 -14.81
CA HIS A 528 3.48 -38.84 -14.36
C HIS A 528 3.67 -39.00 -12.83
N PRO A 529 2.64 -38.69 -12.01
CA PRO A 529 2.73 -38.71 -10.55
C PRO A 529 3.05 -40.08 -9.93
N ASP A 530 2.83 -41.17 -10.68
CA ASP A 530 3.10 -42.56 -10.25
C ASP A 530 4.55 -43.03 -10.57
N GLY A 531 5.40 -42.14 -11.09
CA GLY A 531 6.80 -42.42 -11.39
C GLY A 531 7.68 -42.65 -10.14
N SER A 532 8.85 -43.26 -10.31
CA SER A 532 9.78 -43.56 -9.22
C SER A 532 10.38 -42.28 -8.61
N ASN A 533 9.96 -41.87 -7.41
CA ASN A 533 10.43 -40.69 -6.66
C ASN A 533 11.85 -40.79 -6.07
N ILE A 534 12.68 -41.71 -6.60
CA ILE A 534 13.98 -42.09 -6.04
C ILE A 534 15.10 -41.77 -7.04
N VAL A 535 16.17 -41.13 -6.55
CA VAL A 535 17.41 -40.87 -7.30
C VAL A 535 18.58 -41.53 -6.57
N GLU A 536 19.30 -42.42 -7.25
CA GLU A 536 20.51 -43.04 -6.71
C GLU A 536 21.74 -42.58 -7.47
N SER A 537 22.82 -42.23 -6.76
CA SER A 537 24.09 -41.82 -7.35
C SER A 537 25.27 -42.08 -6.41
N ASN A 538 26.47 -42.14 -6.95
CA ASN A 538 27.72 -42.21 -6.19
C ASN A 538 28.47 -40.88 -6.35
N LEU A 539 28.71 -40.16 -5.25
CA LEU A 539 29.40 -38.86 -5.25
C LEU A 539 30.38 -38.78 -4.08
N GLY A 540 31.59 -38.27 -4.35
CA GLY A 540 32.57 -37.98 -3.30
C GLY A 540 32.97 -39.19 -2.43
N GLY A 541 32.89 -40.41 -2.96
CA GLY A 541 33.13 -41.64 -2.18
C GLY A 541 31.94 -42.10 -1.33
N TYR A 542 30.74 -41.58 -1.57
CA TYR A 542 29.50 -41.99 -0.89
C TYR A 542 28.48 -42.52 -1.89
N LYS A 543 27.73 -43.57 -1.49
CA LYS A 543 26.50 -44.00 -2.16
C LYS A 543 25.32 -43.23 -1.58
N ILE A 544 24.59 -42.52 -2.44
CA ILE A 544 23.52 -41.60 -2.07
C ILE A 544 22.21 -42.06 -2.69
N LYS A 545 21.13 -42.00 -1.91
CA LYS A 545 19.75 -42.25 -2.35
C LYS A 545 18.84 -41.13 -1.88
N ILE A 546 18.30 -40.35 -2.82
CA ILE A 546 17.37 -39.24 -2.58
C ILE A 546 15.95 -39.72 -2.82
N ILE A 547 15.05 -39.40 -1.91
CA ILE A 547 13.62 -39.69 -2.00
C ILE A 547 12.88 -38.37 -1.91
N VAL A 548 12.17 -38.02 -2.98
CA VAL A 548 11.42 -36.76 -3.06
C VAL A 548 9.99 -36.98 -2.55
N GLU A 549 9.57 -36.21 -1.55
CA GLU A 549 8.24 -36.28 -0.91
C GLU A 549 7.29 -35.17 -1.38
N SER A 550 7.82 -34.00 -1.71
CA SER A 550 7.08 -32.96 -2.40
C SER A 550 8.04 -32.03 -3.14
N ALA A 551 7.55 -31.41 -4.19
CA ALA A 551 8.30 -30.40 -4.92
C ALA A 551 7.34 -29.33 -5.45
N SER A 552 7.79 -28.08 -5.43
CA SER A 552 7.07 -26.98 -6.05
C SER A 552 8.01 -26.03 -6.77
N GLY A 553 7.48 -25.26 -7.70
CA GLY A 553 8.30 -24.46 -8.58
C GLY A 553 7.52 -23.62 -9.57
N GLU A 554 8.26 -22.92 -10.45
CA GLU A 554 7.68 -22.25 -11.60
C GLU A 554 7.95 -23.03 -12.90
N LYS A 555 6.99 -23.05 -13.83
CA LYS A 555 7.09 -23.66 -15.14
C LYS A 555 6.83 -22.60 -16.20
N THR A 556 7.78 -22.44 -17.12
CA THR A 556 7.61 -21.71 -18.38
C THR A 556 7.60 -22.71 -19.53
N VAL A 557 7.34 -22.24 -20.76
CA VAL A 557 7.25 -23.09 -21.96
C VAL A 557 8.52 -23.93 -22.17
N ASP A 558 9.68 -23.42 -21.72
CA ASP A 558 11.00 -24.02 -21.98
C ASP A 558 11.84 -24.31 -20.71
N LYS A 559 11.38 -23.96 -19.51
CA LYS A 559 12.16 -24.11 -18.26
C LYS A 559 11.28 -24.46 -17.06
N ILE A 560 11.72 -25.39 -16.23
CA ILE A 560 11.16 -25.65 -14.89
C ILE A 560 12.16 -25.14 -13.86
N THR A 561 11.74 -24.24 -12.99
CA THR A 561 12.48 -23.86 -11.78
C THR A 561 11.84 -24.53 -10.58
N VAL A 562 12.65 -25.06 -9.67
CA VAL A 562 12.18 -25.66 -8.42
C VAL A 562 12.41 -24.63 -7.33
N THR A 563 11.32 -24.16 -6.70
CA THR A 563 11.37 -23.16 -5.63
C THR A 563 11.33 -23.82 -4.25
N SER A 564 10.76 -25.02 -4.13
CA SER A 564 10.84 -25.82 -2.93
C SER A 564 10.92 -27.32 -3.24
N LEU A 565 11.65 -28.06 -2.41
CA LEU A 565 11.75 -29.51 -2.45
C LEU A 565 11.78 -30.02 -1.02
N GLN A 566 10.95 -31.02 -0.73
CA GLN A 566 10.95 -31.75 0.53
C GLN A 566 11.23 -33.22 0.23
N GLY A 567 12.04 -33.85 1.07
CA GLY A 567 12.44 -35.23 0.88
C GLY A 567 13.43 -35.72 1.92
N ILE A 568 13.99 -36.89 1.67
CA ILE A 568 14.96 -37.55 2.53
C ILE A 568 16.15 -38.01 1.68
N VAL A 569 17.36 -37.87 2.21
CA VAL A 569 18.58 -38.44 1.62
C VAL A 569 19.18 -39.49 2.53
N LEU A 570 19.45 -40.66 1.97
CA LEU A 570 20.15 -41.76 2.61
C LEU A 570 21.58 -41.83 2.08
N ILE A 571 22.57 -41.98 2.97
CA ILE A 571 23.99 -41.95 2.61
C ILE A 571 24.72 -43.14 3.22
N LYS A 572 25.61 -43.77 2.45
CA LYS A 572 26.57 -44.80 2.89
C LYS A 572 27.96 -44.41 2.39
N GLN A 573 29.00 -44.51 3.23
CA GLN A 573 30.37 -44.39 2.73
C GLN A 573 30.71 -45.60 1.84
N ALA A 574 31.28 -45.37 0.66
CA ALA A 574 31.75 -46.44 -0.20
C ALA A 574 33.04 -47.02 0.40
N GLU A 575 33.09 -48.34 0.58
CA GLU A 575 34.31 -49.02 1.01
C GLU A 575 35.40 -48.77 -0.05
N VAL A 576 36.48 -48.11 0.35
CA VAL A 576 37.70 -48.03 -0.45
C VAL A 576 38.26 -49.45 -0.47
N GLY A 577 38.13 -50.14 -1.60
CA GLY A 577 38.81 -51.41 -1.82
C GLY A 577 40.30 -51.23 -1.55
N GLN A 578 40.86 -52.09 -0.70
CA GLN A 578 42.31 -52.19 -0.45
C GLN A 578 43.08 -52.48 -1.73
#